data_AF-A0A9E5KZY9-F1
#
_entry.id   AF-A0A9E5KZY9-F1
#
_cell.length_a   1.000
_cell.length_b   1.000
_cell.length_c   1.000
_cell.angle_alpha   90.00
_cell.angle_beta   90.00
_cell.angle_gamma   90.00
#
_symmetry.space_group_name_H-M   'P 1'
#
loop_
_entity.id
_entity.type
_entity.pdbx_description
1 polymer ?
#
loop_
_entity_poly.entity_id
_entity_poly.type
_entity_poly.pdbx_seq_one_letter_code
_entity_poly.pdbx_strand_id
1 'polypeptide(L)'
;MRLITYIQTRHQISRRTFVSLVKQGCVSVNGKSISSYTQEVQTGDKLKVQAPNFTIDETIEETNKKTTLILLNKPVGYVASKSDPHNKTIYEILPPEFKNYYYI
;
A
#
# COMPACT_ATOMS: atom_id res chain seq x y z
N MET A 1 14.74 0.60 1.23
CA MET A 1 13.39 0.97 0.72
C MET A 1 12.52 1.46 1.87
N ARG A 2 11.51 2.31 1.62
CA ARG A 2 10.57 2.72 2.69
C ARG A 2 9.64 1.56 3.05
N LEU A 3 9.56 1.22 4.33
CA LEU A 3 8.73 0.11 4.81
C LEU A 3 7.25 0.28 4.44
N ILE A 4 6.74 1.51 4.54
CA ILE A 4 5.35 1.80 4.13
C ILE A 4 5.12 1.45 2.66
N THR A 5 6.04 1.79 1.75
CA THR A 5 5.92 1.48 0.32
C THR A 5 5.94 -0.02 0.07
N TYR A 6 6.81 -0.76 0.79
CA TYR A 6 6.88 -2.22 0.71
C TYR A 6 5.54 -2.87 1.11
N ILE A 7 5.01 -2.50 2.28
CA ILE A 7 3.73 -2.99 2.80
C ILE A 7 2.57 -2.69 1.85
N GLN A 8 2.48 -1.46 1.33
CA GLN A 8 1.43 -1.08 0.38
C GLN A 8 1.47 -1.94 -0.89
N THR A 9 2.68 -2.22 -1.39
CA THR A 9 2.88 -2.89 -2.69
C THR A 9 2.65 -4.39 -2.61
N ARG A 10 3.00 -5.02 -1.48
CA ARG A 10 2.90 -6.48 -1.28
C ARG A 10 1.58 -6.90 -0.64
N HIS A 11 1.10 -6.13 0.35
CA HIS A 11 -0.06 -6.48 1.18
C HIS A 11 -1.29 -5.60 0.93
N GLN A 12 -1.22 -4.63 0.00
CA GLN A 12 -2.33 -3.72 -0.35
C GLN A 12 -2.93 -2.95 0.84
N ILE A 13 -2.15 -2.80 1.92
CA ILE A 13 -2.58 -2.08 3.12
C ILE A 13 -2.52 -0.57 2.86
N SER A 14 -3.54 0.17 3.30
CA SER A 14 -3.54 1.62 3.16
C SER A 14 -2.46 2.27 4.03
N ARG A 15 -1.94 3.44 3.62
CA ARG A 15 -0.99 4.22 4.44
C ARG A 15 -1.55 4.52 5.82
N ARG A 16 -2.83 4.89 5.90
CA ARG A 16 -3.51 5.25 7.17
C ARG A 16 -3.55 4.05 8.10
N THR A 17 -3.93 2.88 7.58
CA THR A 17 -3.96 1.62 8.34
C THR A 17 -2.56 1.27 8.85
N PHE A 18 -1.54 1.35 7.99
CA PHE A 18 -0.16 1.05 8.39
C PHE A 18 0.35 2.01 9.48
N VAL A 19 0.11 3.32 9.34
CA VAL A 19 0.47 4.31 10.37
C VAL A 19 -0.23 4.00 11.70
N SER A 20 -1.49 3.58 11.68
CA SER A 20 -2.21 3.16 12.89
C SER A 20 -1.56 1.94 13.55
N LEU A 21 -1.18 0.94 12.76
CA LEU A 21 -0.51 -0.27 13.27
C LEU A 21 0.84 0.05 13.93
N VAL A 22 1.62 0.95 13.33
CA VAL A 22 2.88 1.41 13.92
C VAL A 22 2.63 2.13 15.24
N LYS A 23 1.63 3.03 15.30
CA LYS A 23 1.26 3.72 16.54
C LYS A 23 0.78 2.79 17.66
N GLN A 24 0.16 1.67 17.29
CA GLN A 24 -0.30 0.64 18.23
C GLN A 24 0.83 -0.29 18.69
N GLY A 25 2.05 -0.13 18.18
CA GLY A 25 3.19 -1.00 18.51
C GLY A 25 3.12 -2.39 17.87
N CYS A 26 2.22 -2.58 16.89
CA CYS A 26 1.98 -3.86 16.24
C CYS A 26 3.06 -4.24 15.22
N VAL A 27 4.05 -3.38 14.95
CA VAL A 27 5.06 -3.57 13.89
C VAL A 27 6.45 -3.68 14.49
N SER A 28 7.20 -4.67 14.02
CA SER A 28 8.60 -4.89 14.39
C SER A 28 9.44 -5.29 13.19
N VAL A 29 10.70 -4.85 13.19
CA VAL A 29 11.70 -5.20 12.20
C VAL A 29 12.91 -5.78 12.94
N ASN A 30 13.36 -6.96 12.54
CA ASN A 30 14.45 -7.71 13.18
C ASN A 30 14.23 -7.90 14.70
N GLY A 31 12.98 -8.13 15.10
CA GLY A 31 12.59 -8.30 16.50
C GLY A 31 12.51 -7.01 17.33
N LYS A 32 12.79 -5.84 16.74
CA LYS A 32 12.67 -4.54 17.42
C LYS A 32 11.39 -3.84 16.98
N SER A 33 10.57 -3.42 17.94
CA SER A 33 9.36 -2.62 17.64
C SER A 33 9.76 -1.27 17.05
N ILE A 34 9.04 -0.82 16.02
CA ILE A 34 9.31 0.45 15.36
C ILE A 34 8.33 1.52 15.86
N SER A 35 8.84 2.72 16.11
CA SER A 35 8.03 3.89 16.48
C SER A 35 7.75 4.82 15.30
N SER A 36 8.58 4.75 14.25
CA SER A 36 8.43 5.57 13.04
C SER A 36 7.94 4.76 11.85
N TYR A 37 6.86 5.21 11.23
CA TYR A 37 6.34 4.65 9.98
C TYR A 37 7.19 5.01 8.75
N THR A 38 8.16 5.93 8.91
CA THR A 38 9.11 6.30 7.85
C THR A 38 10.37 5.44 7.86
N GLN A 39 10.41 4.39 8.70
CA GLN A 39 11.53 3.47 8.79
C GLN A 39 11.92 2.93 7.40
N GLU A 40 13.22 2.95 7.12
CA GLU A 40 13.79 2.25 5.98
C GLU A 40 14.15 0.81 6.35
N VAL A 41 13.97 -0.07 5.38
CA VAL A 41 14.22 -1.50 5.46
C VAL A 41 15.01 -1.98 4.27
N GLN A 42 15.75 -3.07 4.47
CA GLN A 42 16.62 -3.69 3.48
C GLN A 42 16.15 -5.11 3.17
N THR A 43 16.55 -5.62 2.01
CA THR A 43 16.37 -7.02 1.66
C THR A 43 17.05 -7.89 2.72
N GLY A 44 16.35 -8.90 3.24
CA GLY A 44 16.82 -9.76 4.32
C GLY A 44 16.34 -9.37 5.72
N ASP A 45 15.79 -8.16 5.92
CA ASP A 45 15.20 -7.77 7.20
C ASP A 45 13.96 -8.62 7.52
N LYS A 46 13.81 -9.03 8.77
CA LYS A 46 12.65 -9.79 9.26
C LYS A 46 11.55 -8.83 9.68
N LEU A 47 10.46 -8.79 8.91
CA LEU A 47 9.29 -7.98 9.20
C LEU A 47 8.24 -8.80 9.92
N LYS A 48 7.80 -8.32 11.08
CA LYS A 48 6.67 -8.89 11.79
C LYS A 48 5.63 -7.84 12.13
N VAL A 49 4.41 -8.04 11.67
CA VAL A 49 3.22 -7.23 11.99
C VAL A 49 2.22 -8.13 12.69
N GLN A 50 1.79 -7.78 13.89
CA GLN A 50 0.84 -8.58 14.68
C GLN A 50 -0.32 -7.71 15.15
N ALA A 51 -1.48 -7.89 14.53
CA ALA A 51 -2.74 -7.26 14.88
C ALA A 51 -3.84 -8.33 15.04
N PRO A 52 -4.96 -8.04 15.75
CA PRO A 52 -5.97 -9.04 16.07
C PRO A 52 -6.52 -9.84 14.88
N ASN A 53 -6.63 -9.20 13.72
CA ASN A 53 -7.19 -9.80 12.50
C ASN A 53 -6.17 -9.97 11.37
N PHE A 54 -4.89 -9.68 11.64
CA PHE A 54 -3.89 -9.60 10.59
C PHE A 54 -2.48 -9.83 11.14
N THR A 55 -1.80 -10.83 10.58
CA THR A 55 -0.42 -11.15 10.95
C THR A 55 0.44 -11.24 9.69
N ILE A 56 1.59 -10.55 9.69
CA ILE A 56 2.68 -10.74 8.74
C ILE A 56 3.88 -11.26 9.54
N ASP A 57 4.52 -12.31 9.07
CA ASP A 57 5.84 -12.74 9.53
C ASP A 57 6.61 -13.16 8.27
N GLU A 58 7.42 -12.26 7.72
CA GLU A 58 8.13 -12.50 6.47
C GLU A 58 9.52 -11.84 6.47
N THR A 59 10.41 -12.37 5.63
CA THR A 59 11.67 -11.70 5.31
C THR A 59 11.44 -10.76 4.13
N ILE A 60 11.93 -9.53 4.23
CA ILE A 60 11.79 -8.54 3.18
C ILE A 60 12.60 -8.96 1.97
N GLU A 61 11.95 -9.02 0.83
CA GLU A 61 12.55 -9.37 -0.45
C GLU A 61 12.60 -8.17 -1.39
N GLU A 62 13.55 -8.21 -2.31
CA GLU A 62 13.70 -7.19 -3.33
C GLU A 62 12.47 -7.16 -4.25
N THR A 63 11.84 -5.98 -4.35
CA THR A 63 10.60 -5.83 -5.13
C THR A 63 10.93 -5.30 -6.52
N ASN A 64 11.28 -6.20 -7.45
CA ASN A 64 11.51 -5.84 -8.86
C ASN A 64 10.19 -5.73 -9.66
N LYS A 65 9.23 -4.93 -9.16
CA LYS A 65 7.98 -4.69 -9.90
C LYS A 65 8.20 -3.65 -10.99
N LYS A 66 8.07 -4.07 -12.25
CA LYS A 66 7.86 -3.15 -13.38
C LYS A 66 6.58 -2.36 -13.11
N THR A 67 6.68 -1.04 -13.18
CA THR A 67 5.51 -0.15 -13.05
C THR A 67 4.93 0.09 -14.44
N THR A 68 3.65 -0.22 -14.61
CA THR A 68 2.90 0.11 -15.82
C THR A 68 2.14 1.40 -15.58
N LEU A 69 2.27 2.37 -16.50
CA LEU A 69 1.51 3.61 -16.49
C LEU A 69 0.58 3.64 -17.70
N ILE A 70 -0.66 4.09 -17.48
CA ILE A 70 -1.63 4.33 -18.54
C ILE A 70 -2.04 5.80 -18.50
N LEU A 71 -2.32 6.38 -19.67
CA LEU A 71 -2.86 7.73 -19.78
C LEU A 71 -4.34 7.66 -20.14
N LEU A 72 -5.17 8.32 -19.34
CA LEU A 72 -6.61 8.42 -19.57
C LEU A 72 -6.97 9.87 -19.86
N ASN A 73 -7.52 10.15 -21.05
CA ASN A 73 -8.17 11.43 -21.31
C ASN A 73 -9.50 11.47 -20.55
N LYS A 74 -9.50 12.06 -19.35
CA LYS A 74 -10.63 12.01 -18.43
C LYS A 74 -11.84 12.80 -18.97
N PRO A 75 -13.00 12.17 -19.21
CA PRO A 75 -14.20 12.88 -19.63
C PRO A 75 -14.77 13.79 -18.52
N VAL A 76 -15.63 14.72 -18.91
CA VAL A 76 -16.42 15.55 -17.99
C VAL A 76 -17.40 14.66 -17.22
N GLY A 77 -17.64 14.98 -15.94
CA GLY A 77 -18.58 14.23 -15.08
C GLY A 77 -17.99 13.05 -14.31
N TYR A 78 -16.68 12.80 -14.43
CA TYR A 78 -15.97 11.75 -13.69
C TYR A 78 -14.92 12.34 -12.74
N VAL A 79 -14.71 11.72 -11.57
CA VAL A 79 -13.69 12.11 -10.59
C VAL A 79 -12.52 11.11 -10.55
N ALA A 80 -11.32 11.62 -10.32
CA ALA A 80 -10.13 10.82 -10.07
C ALA A 80 -10.08 10.39 -8.59
N SER A 81 -10.91 9.41 -8.23
CA SER A 81 -11.02 8.84 -6.89
C SER A 81 -11.28 7.34 -6.97
N LYS A 82 -10.79 6.56 -6.00
CA LYS A 82 -10.97 5.10 -5.96
C LYS A 82 -12.23 4.67 -5.21
N SER A 83 -12.80 5.55 -4.37
CA SER A 83 -13.88 5.20 -3.45
C SER A 83 -14.76 6.41 -3.10
N ASP A 84 -14.99 7.31 -4.08
CA ASP A 84 -15.95 8.40 -3.90
C ASP A 84 -17.38 7.82 -3.98
N PRO A 85 -18.22 7.98 -2.94
CA PRO A 85 -19.58 7.43 -2.93
C PRO A 85 -20.62 8.30 -3.66
N HIS A 86 -20.29 9.55 -4.01
CA HIS A 86 -21.23 10.52 -4.55
C HIS A 86 -21.06 10.74 -6.06
N ASN A 87 -19.84 10.55 -6.57
CA ASN A 87 -19.49 10.87 -7.95
C ASN A 87 -19.06 9.62 -8.73
N LYS A 88 -19.31 9.63 -10.05
CA LYS A 88 -18.78 8.60 -10.95
C LYS A 88 -17.26 8.65 -10.98
N THR A 89 -16.61 7.50 -10.80
CA THR A 89 -15.15 7.44 -10.74
C THR A 89 -14.54 7.04 -12.09
N ILE A 90 -13.29 7.45 -12.35
CA ILE A 90 -12.56 7.00 -13.55
C ILE A 90 -12.44 5.47 -13.63
N TYR A 91 -12.55 4.75 -12.51
CA TYR A 91 -12.48 3.29 -12.47
C TYR A 91 -13.72 2.58 -13.03
N GLU A 92 -14.83 3.30 -13.20
CA GLU A 92 -16.03 2.77 -13.85
C GLU A 92 -15.87 2.64 -15.37
N ILE A 93 -15.03 3.49 -15.97
CA ILE A 93 -14.77 3.51 -17.43
C ILE A 93 -13.45 2.83 -17.81
N LEU A 94 -12.61 2.49 -16.83
CA LEU A 94 -11.37 1.77 -17.09
C LEU A 94 -11.65 0.29 -17.42
N PRO A 95 -10.92 -0.29 -18.39
CA PRO A 95 -10.89 -1.74 -18.60
C PRO A 95 -10.65 -2.52 -17.30
N PRO A 96 -11.27 -3.70 -17.10
CA PRO A 96 -11.18 -4.48 -15.87
C PRO A 96 -9.76 -4.72 -15.36
N GLU A 97 -8.81 -4.95 -16.28
CA GLU A 97 -7.39 -5.17 -15.98
C GLU A 97 -6.72 -3.97 -15.28
N PHE A 98 -7.27 -2.76 -15.42
CA PHE A 98 -6.73 -1.53 -14.82
C PHE A 98 -7.50 -1.08 -13.57
N LYS A 99 -8.59 -1.75 -13.18
CA LYS A 99 -9.40 -1.35 -12.00
C LYS A 99 -8.61 -1.35 -10.69
N ASN A 100 -7.56 -2.17 -10.60
CA ASN A 100 -6.71 -2.26 -9.42
C ASN A 100 -5.61 -1.18 -9.37
N TYR A 101 -5.42 -0.40 -10.45
CA TYR A 101 -4.40 0.64 -10.51
C TYR A 101 -4.72 1.79 -9.55
N TYR A 102 -3.75 2.65 -9.31
CA TYR A 102 -3.91 3.86 -8.52
C TYR A 102 -3.66 5.07 -9.43
N TYR A 103 -4.55 6.07 -9.35
CA TYR A 103 -4.30 7.37 -9.96
C TYR A 103 -3.17 8.10 -9.22
N ILE A 104 -2.39 8.88 -9.94
CA ILE A 104 -1.26 9.68 -9.43
C ILE A 104 -1.51 11.17 -9.68
#